data_AF-A0A7V1EC85-F1
#
_entry.id   AF-A0A7V1EC85-F1
#
_cell.length_a   1.000
_cell.length_b   1.000
_cell.length_c   1.000
_cell.angle_alpha   90.00
_cell.angle_beta   90.00
_cell.angle_gamma   90.00
#
_symmetry.space_group_name_H-M   'P 1'
#
loop_
_entity.id
_entity.type
_entity.pdbx_description
1 polymer ?
#
loop_
_entity_poly.entity_id
_entity_poly.type
_entity_poly.pdbx_seq_one_letter_code
_entity_poly.pdbx_strand_id
1 'polypeptide(L)' 'MKGRKTAGIVIFIVGIIVIIVFALADIIGIGGGSFGPRQIGGTIAGVVIAAVGAFPAFKK' A
#
# COMPACT_ATOMS: atom_id res chain seq x y z
N MET A 1 1.06 21.59 -12.76
CA MET A 1 0.80 20.18 -13.16
C MET A 1 1.85 19.18 -12.65
N LYS A 2 3.15 19.49 -12.67
CA LYS A 2 4.22 18.56 -12.23
C LYS A 2 4.07 18.05 -10.78
N GLY A 3 3.76 18.93 -9.82
CA GLY A 3 3.66 18.56 -8.40
C GLY A 3 2.54 17.57 -8.05
N ARG A 4 1.38 17.63 -8.72
CA ARG A 4 0.27 16.68 -8.50
C ARG A 4 0.63 15.25 -8.93
N LYS A 5 1.39 15.12 -10.02
CA LYS A 5 1.85 13.83 -10.51
C LYS A 5 2.89 13.21 -9.58
N THR A 6 3.85 14.02 -9.11
CA THR A 6 4.84 13.59 -8.11
C THR A 6 4.17 13.16 -6.81
N ALA A 7 3.23 13.95 -6.28
CA ALA A 7 2.48 13.59 -5.08
C ALA A 7 1.71 12.28 -5.26
N GLY A 8 1.08 12.07 -6.43
CA GLY A 8 0.42 10.81 -6.77
C GLY A 8 1.36 9.61 -6.74
N ILE A 9 2.53 9.74 -7.35
CA ILE A 9 3.54 8.68 -7.36
C ILE A 9 4.02 8.35 -5.94
N VAL A 10 4.26 9.36 -5.10
CA VAL A 10 4.67 9.14 -3.70
C VAL A 10 3.58 8.38 -2.94
N ILE A 11 2.32 8.81 -3.04
CA ILE A 11 1.19 8.13 -2.38
C ILE A 11 1.06 6.69 -2.88
N PHE A 12 1.24 6.46 -4.20
CA PHE A 12 1.21 5.12 -4.79
C PHE A 12 2.31 4.23 -4.19
N ILE A 13 3.55 4.72 -4.14
CA ILE A 13 4.69 3.97 -3.57
C ILE A 13 4.44 3.65 -2.09
N VAL A 14 3.93 4.61 -1.31
CA VAL A 14 3.58 4.37 0.10
C VAL A 14 2.53 3.25 0.22
N GLY A 15 1.49 3.28 -0.62
CA GLY A 15 0.48 2.22 -0.64
C GLY A 15 1.08 0.83 -0.94
N ILE A 16 1.97 0.75 -1.93
CA ILE A 16 2.68 -0.49 -2.27
C ILE A 16 3.53 -0.99 -1.08
N ILE A 17 4.26 -0.10 -0.40
CA ILE A 17 5.08 -0.46 0.77
C ILE A 17 4.18 -1.03 1.88
N VAL A 18 3.05 -0.39 2.17
CA VAL A 18 2.09 -0.88 3.18
C VAL A 18 1.58 -2.28 2.82
N ILE A 19 1.21 -2.53 1.56
CA ILE A 19 0.79 -3.86 1.09
C ILE A 19 1.88 -4.90 1.37
N ILE A 20 3.13 -4.59 0.99
CA ILE A 20 4.25 -5.51 1.16
C ILE A 20 4.50 -5.81 2.63
N VAL A 21 4.52 -4.78 3.49
CA VAL A 21 4.76 -4.94 4.93
C VAL A 21 3.70 -5.84 5.57
N PHE A 22 2.42 -5.63 5.26
CA PHE A 22 1.35 -6.44 5.84
C PHE A 22 1.25 -7.84 5.22
N ALA A 23 1.52 -7.97 3.91
CA ALA A 23 1.55 -9.28 3.25
C ALA A 23 2.70 -10.15 3.75
N LEU A 24 3.86 -9.55 4.04
CA LEU A 24 5.03 -10.23 4.56
C LEU A 24 5.05 -10.29 6.09
N ALA A 25 4.05 -9.75 6.79
CA ALA A 25 4.02 -9.70 8.26
C ALA A 25 4.13 -11.09 8.91
N ASP A 26 3.63 -12.13 8.26
CA ASP A 26 3.80 -13.52 8.70
C ASP A 26 5.24 -14.01 8.57
N ILE A 27 5.89 -13.71 7.45
CA ILE A 27 7.28 -14.12 7.17
C ILE A 27 8.24 -13.43 8.14
N ILE A 28 7.98 -12.16 8.48
CA ILE A 28 8.77 -11.39 9.45
C ILE A 28 8.39 -11.68 10.91
N GLY A 29 7.50 -12.66 11.17
CA GLY A 29 7.16 -13.12 12.52
C GLY A 29 6.20 -12.22 13.30
N ILE A 30 5.55 -11.24 12.66
CA ILE A 30 4.65 -10.27 13.29
C ILE A 30 3.17 -10.74 13.29
N GLY A 31 2.83 -11.82 12.57
CA GLY A 31 1.45 -12.31 12.39
C GLY A 31 1.03 -13.53 13.22
N GLY A 32 1.95 -14.23 13.88
CA GLY A 32 1.62 -15.46 14.60
C GLY A 32 1.21 -16.61 13.66
N GLY A 33 2.10 -17.01 12.75
CA GLY A 33 2.00 -18.27 11.99
C GLY A 33 0.87 -18.39 10.95
N SER A 34 0.00 -17.40 10.79
CA SER A 34 -1.08 -17.41 9.79
C SER A 34 -1.55 -16.00 9.47
N PHE A 35 -2.03 -15.83 8.22
CA PHE A 35 -2.49 -14.57 7.67
C PHE A 35 -3.68 -14.01 8.47
N GLY A 36 -3.36 -13.15 9.43
CA GLY A 36 -4.30 -12.69 10.44
C GLY A 36 -5.21 -11.57 9.94
N PRO A 37 -6.31 -11.29 10.64
CA PRO A 37 -7.24 -10.21 10.29
C PRO A 37 -6.56 -8.83 10.25
N ARG A 38 -5.47 -8.63 11.01
CA ARG A 38 -4.65 -7.40 10.95
C ARG A 38 -3.88 -7.26 9.63
N GLN A 39 -3.40 -8.37 9.07
CA GLN A 39 -2.74 -8.39 7.76
C GLN A 39 -3.71 -8.13 6.65
N ILE A 40 -4.87 -8.77 6.69
CA ILE A 40 -5.96 -8.52 5.74
C ILE A 40 -6.34 -7.03 5.78
N GLY A 41 -6.54 -6.47 6.97
CA GLY A 41 -6.88 -5.05 7.12
C GLY A 41 -5.80 -4.11 6.55
N GLY A 42 -4.52 -4.36 6.87
CA GLY A 42 -3.42 -3.54 6.37
C GLY A 42 -3.17 -3.69 4.86
N THR A 43 -3.34 -4.89 4.30
CA THR A 43 -3.28 -5.13 2.86
C THR A 43 -4.40 -4.38 2.15
N ILE A 44 -5.64 -4.45 2.64
CA ILE A 44 -6.77 -3.70 2.06
C ILE A 44 -6.51 -2.19 2.13
N ALA A 45 -6.07 -1.67 3.29
CA ALA A 45 -5.74 -0.27 3.44
C ALA A 45 -4.63 0.17 2.46
N GLY A 46 -3.58 -0.64 2.31
CA GLY A 46 -2.52 -0.40 1.35
C GLY A 46 -3.01 -0.37 -0.10
N VAL A 47 -3.93 -1.28 -0.48
CA VAL A 47 -4.57 -1.29 -1.81
C VAL A 47 -5.36 0.01 -2.05
N VAL A 48 -6.13 0.47 -1.07
CA VAL A 48 -6.88 1.73 -1.18
C VAL A 48 -5.93 2.92 -1.36
N ILE A 49 -4.87 3.00 -0.55
CA ILE A 49 -3.87 4.08 -0.65
C ILE A 49 -3.19 4.06 -2.02
N ALA A 50 -2.78 2.88 -2.49
CA ALA A 50 -2.19 2.73 -3.81
C ALA A 50 -3.16 3.17 -4.92
N ALA A 51 -4.42 2.76 -4.87
CA ALA A 51 -5.42 3.16 -5.86
C ALA A 51 -5.63 4.69 -5.91
N VAL A 52 -5.68 5.34 -4.73
CA VAL A 52 -5.80 6.81 -4.62
C VAL A 52 -4.57 7.52 -5.19
N GLY A 53 -3.36 7.02 -4.93
CA GLY A 53 -2.12 7.58 -5.49
C GLY A 53 -1.99 7.36 -7.01
N ALA A 54 -2.44 6.21 -7.50
CA ALA A 54 -2.41 5.84 -8.91
C ALA A 54 -3.20 6.82 -9.78
N PHE A 55 -4.36 7.31 -9.31
CA PHE A 55 -5.20 8.21 -10.08
C PHE A 55 -4.46 9.48 -10.55
N PRO A 56 -3.92 10.36 -9.69
CA PRO A 56 -3.12 11.51 -10.13
C PRO A 56 -1.75 11.14 -10.71
N ALA A 57 -1.19 9.96 -10.41
CA ALA A 57 0.09 9.51 -10.95
C ALA A 57 0.01 9.15 -12.44
N PHE A 58 -1.07 8.48 -12.85
CA PHE A 58 -1.23 7.92 -14.19
C PHE A 58 -2.26 8.65 -15.07
N LYS A 59 -3.01 9.60 -14.51
CA LYS A 59 -3.89 10.47 -15.31
C LYS A 59 -3.03 11.33 -16.26
N LYS A 60 -3.22 11.12 -17.56
CA LYS A 60 -2.55 11.84 -18.65
C LYS A 60 -2.90 13.33 -18.60
#